data_AF-A0A967AW97-F1
#
_entry.id   AF-A0A967AW97-F1
#
_cell.length_a   1.000
_cell.length_b   1.000
_cell.length_c   1.000
_cell.angle_alpha   90.00
_cell.angle_beta   90.00
_cell.angle_gamma   90.00
#
_symmetry.space_group_name_H-M   'P 1'
#
loop_
_entity.id
_entity.type
_entity.pdbx_description
1 polymer ?
#
loop_
_entity_poly.entity_id
_entity_poly.type
_entity_poly.pdbx_seq_one_letter_code
_entity_poly.pdbx_strand_id
1 'polypeptide(L)'
;MMKENPTCVLAKEDGEYKTTTFVFIIFCCLFYIPQGYSQNLDDYRSVSSGNWTIISVWEIYDGDSWVAASDYPGQKRTAHNVHIRGGNEVSINSAISKEINTVIVGDGLAERDLLKVTNTASLKTSKIIIEAGGDARWTSNVSLHLPEGSAFVIEPGGDLDADKSCNASKRLIIGSNIYASCNGGAGADYSFKDLKKSGGSLAVLPSFEGMLCLGQPLRLLANPVGTGVSTAAITWLGKGPNGFSFSSKEENPLINGLAIGSYTFSVVISDKSGNFHKNEIRLEVPEVPVLDSQPENTKTATGISTFFSLEGASSSLYRYQWQVNSDGGSEFIDVGDGPDYSGSTTPILTIQRPRRDMNLYRYRVIVSKNEAVCGTTASNAAVLTVIENQRATENRDVQPPKDKRQVILPF
;
A
#
# COMPACT_ATOMS: atom_id res chain seq x y z
N MET A 1 30.95 32.39 -28.30
CA MET A 1 31.41 31.52 -27.19
C MET A 1 30.34 30.45 -26.98
N MET A 2 30.29 29.50 -27.91
CA MET A 2 29.44 28.32 -27.83
C MET A 2 30.32 27.20 -27.27
N LYS A 3 29.94 26.60 -26.15
CA LYS A 3 30.57 25.36 -25.67
C LYS A 3 29.83 24.19 -26.32
N GLU A 4 30.57 23.47 -27.14
CA GLU A 4 30.18 22.23 -27.78
C GLU A 4 30.02 21.12 -26.72
N ASN A 5 28.98 20.30 -26.87
CA ASN A 5 28.87 19.00 -26.21
C ASN A 5 29.66 17.97 -27.04
N PRO A 6 30.54 17.15 -26.45
CA PRO A 6 31.27 16.16 -27.20
C PRO A 6 30.37 14.97 -27.54
N THR A 7 30.16 14.76 -28.84
CA THR A 7 29.71 13.51 -29.44
C THR A 7 30.66 12.37 -29.05
N CYS A 8 30.09 11.32 -28.48
CA CYS A 8 30.80 10.07 -28.21
C CYS A 8 31.15 9.39 -29.54
N VAL A 9 32.42 9.41 -29.92
CA VAL A 9 32.97 8.67 -31.06
C VAL A 9 33.41 7.31 -30.54
N LEU A 10 32.75 6.23 -30.97
CA LEU A 10 33.28 4.88 -30.83
C LEU A 10 34.32 4.66 -31.94
N ALA A 11 35.59 4.68 -31.56
CA ALA A 11 36.68 4.20 -32.39
C ALA A 11 36.60 2.67 -32.50
N LYS A 12 36.72 2.16 -33.73
CA LYS A 12 36.79 0.74 -34.03
C LYS A 12 38.26 0.36 -34.20
N GLU A 13 38.76 -0.55 -33.38
CA GLU A 13 40.02 -1.27 -33.62
C GLU A 13 39.78 -2.77 -33.46
N ASP A 14 40.39 -3.53 -34.36
CA ASP A 14 40.14 -4.93 -34.65
C ASP A 14 40.63 -5.88 -33.53
N GLY A 15 39.83 -6.92 -33.24
CA GLY A 15 40.20 -7.99 -32.33
C GLY A 15 39.03 -8.93 -32.05
N GLU A 16 39.00 -10.06 -32.75
CA GLU A 16 38.03 -11.14 -32.57
C GLU A 16 38.02 -11.69 -31.13
N TYR A 17 36.91 -11.52 -30.41
CA TYR A 17 36.49 -12.44 -29.35
C TYR A 17 34.97 -12.61 -29.35
N LYS A 18 34.56 -13.88 -29.48
CA LYS A 18 33.18 -14.39 -29.52
C LYS A 18 32.27 -13.70 -28.51
N THR A 19 31.31 -12.91 -29.01
CA THR A 19 30.28 -12.30 -28.16
C THR A 19 29.09 -13.26 -28.06
N THR A 20 28.98 -13.92 -26.92
CA THR A 20 27.72 -14.53 -26.45
C THR A 20 26.64 -13.46 -26.50
N THR A 21 25.63 -13.64 -27.35
CA THR A 21 24.47 -12.74 -27.43
C THR A 21 23.69 -12.81 -26.11
N PHE A 22 23.99 -11.91 -25.18
CA PHE A 22 23.06 -11.58 -24.10
C PHE A 22 21.94 -10.75 -24.70
N VAL A 23 20.85 -11.41 -25.08
CA VAL A 23 19.59 -10.74 -25.35
C VAL A 23 19.08 -10.21 -24.00
N PHE A 24 19.35 -8.95 -23.71
CA PHE A 24 18.63 -8.22 -22.68
C PHE A 24 17.19 -8.03 -23.19
N ILE A 25 16.34 -9.01 -22.94
CA ILE A 25 14.89 -8.81 -22.97
C ILE A 25 14.61 -7.90 -21.77
N ILE A 26 14.62 -6.59 -22.00
CA ILE A 26 13.92 -5.65 -21.12
C ILE A 26 12.45 -6.02 -21.26
N PHE A 27 12.00 -6.92 -20.38
CA PHE A 27 10.60 -7.16 -20.13
C PHE A 27 10.10 -5.91 -19.39
N CYS A 28 9.91 -4.82 -20.14
CA CYS A 28 8.99 -3.76 -19.77
C CYS A 28 7.59 -4.38 -19.83
N CYS A 29 7.30 -5.24 -18.87
CA CYS A 29 5.96 -5.35 -18.36
C CYS A 29 5.64 -3.97 -17.80
N LEU A 30 5.09 -3.11 -18.66
CA LEU A 30 3.99 -2.26 -18.25
C LEU A 30 2.94 -3.21 -17.68
N PHE A 31 3.10 -3.59 -16.41
CA PHE A 31 1.96 -3.89 -15.58
C PHE A 31 1.18 -2.59 -15.55
N TYR A 32 0.26 -2.46 -16.51
CA TYR A 32 -0.91 -1.63 -16.34
C TYR A 32 -1.63 -2.25 -15.15
N ILE A 33 -1.23 -1.84 -13.94
CA ILE A 33 -2.03 -2.04 -12.76
C ILE A 33 -3.24 -1.17 -13.06
N PRO A 34 -4.44 -1.73 -13.35
CA PRO A 34 -5.61 -0.89 -13.38
C PRO A 34 -5.63 -0.21 -12.02
N GLN A 35 -5.65 1.13 -12.00
CA GLN A 35 -5.97 1.85 -10.78
C GLN A 35 -7.39 1.47 -10.43
N GLY A 36 -7.55 0.35 -9.74
CA GLY A 36 -8.78 0.00 -9.08
C GLY A 36 -8.90 0.99 -7.94
N TYR A 37 -9.67 2.06 -8.16
CA TYR A 37 -10.17 2.84 -7.05
C TYR A 37 -10.86 1.85 -6.09
N SER A 38 -10.31 1.72 -4.89
CA SER A 38 -10.98 1.00 -3.82
C SER A 38 -12.26 1.77 -3.52
N GLN A 39 -13.40 1.22 -3.92
CA GLN A 39 -14.71 1.84 -3.69
C GLN A 39 -15.01 1.82 -2.20
N ASN A 40 -15.52 2.93 -1.68
CA ASN A 40 -15.94 3.06 -0.30
C ASN A 40 -17.46 3.21 -0.25
N LEU A 41 -18.04 2.74 0.85
CA LEU A 41 -19.44 3.00 1.17
C LEU A 41 -19.73 4.51 1.02
N ASP A 42 -20.85 4.84 0.38
CA ASP A 42 -21.27 6.22 0.07
C ASP A 42 -20.41 6.96 -0.98
N ASP A 43 -19.63 6.23 -1.79
CA ASP A 43 -19.14 6.76 -3.07
C ASP A 43 -20.28 6.96 -4.06
N TYR A 44 -20.24 8.02 -4.85
CA TYR A 44 -21.16 8.30 -5.93
C TYR A 44 -20.43 8.33 -7.27
N ARG A 45 -21.13 7.97 -8.35
CA ARG A 45 -20.63 8.23 -9.71
C ARG A 45 -21.75 8.61 -10.68
N SER A 46 -21.40 9.39 -11.69
CA SER A 46 -22.33 9.78 -12.74
C SER A 46 -22.64 8.62 -13.69
N VAL A 47 -23.92 8.41 -14.00
CA VAL A 47 -24.41 7.44 -15.00
C VAL A 47 -25.00 8.10 -16.23
N SER A 48 -25.28 9.41 -16.16
CA SER A 48 -25.78 10.20 -17.28
C SER A 48 -25.41 11.67 -17.11
N SER A 49 -25.44 12.45 -18.18
CA SER A 49 -25.27 13.91 -18.11
C SER A 49 -26.51 14.58 -17.52
N GLY A 50 -26.31 15.69 -16.79
CA GLY A 50 -27.43 16.42 -16.19
C GLY A 50 -27.03 17.39 -15.10
N ASN A 51 -28.02 17.97 -14.42
CA ASN A 51 -27.75 18.81 -13.26
C ASN A 51 -27.39 17.96 -12.04
N TRP A 52 -26.45 18.41 -11.22
CA TRP A 52 -25.98 17.75 -10.00
C TRP A 52 -27.13 17.32 -9.09
N THR A 53 -28.20 18.10 -8.99
CA THR A 53 -29.33 17.82 -8.09
C THR A 53 -30.35 16.81 -8.65
N ILE A 54 -30.19 16.35 -9.89
CA ILE A 54 -31.03 15.31 -10.48
C ILE A 54 -30.52 13.96 -10.00
N ILE A 55 -31.36 13.22 -9.27
CA ILE A 55 -30.98 11.95 -8.65
C ILE A 55 -30.60 10.90 -9.71
N SER A 56 -31.29 10.85 -10.85
CA SER A 56 -31.01 9.87 -11.92
C SER A 56 -29.67 10.07 -12.63
N VAL A 57 -28.96 11.17 -12.36
CA VAL A 57 -27.58 11.37 -12.82
C VAL A 57 -26.62 10.45 -12.06
N TRP A 58 -27.02 9.94 -10.90
CA TRP A 58 -26.11 9.29 -9.96
C TRP A 58 -26.50 7.86 -9.63
N GLU A 59 -25.48 7.04 -9.43
CA GLU A 59 -25.55 5.82 -8.63
C GLU A 59 -24.63 5.96 -7.42
N ILE A 60 -24.90 5.17 -6.38
CA ILE A 60 -24.18 5.15 -5.11
C ILE A 60 -23.65 3.75 -4.83
N TYR A 61 -22.46 3.64 -4.25
CA TYR A 61 -21.89 2.40 -3.79
C TYR A 61 -22.41 2.06 -2.39
N ASP A 62 -23.08 0.91 -2.25
CA ASP A 62 -23.72 0.47 -1.00
C ASP A 62 -22.81 -0.38 -0.09
N GLY A 63 -21.55 -0.56 -0.48
CA GLY A 63 -20.58 -1.42 0.20
C GLY A 63 -20.27 -2.70 -0.59
N ASP A 64 -21.22 -3.15 -1.41
CA ASP A 64 -21.10 -4.37 -2.22
C ASP A 64 -21.21 -4.10 -3.72
N SER A 65 -22.06 -3.16 -4.12
CA SER A 65 -22.37 -2.87 -5.52
C SER A 65 -22.79 -1.42 -5.75
N TRP A 66 -22.79 -1.02 -7.02
CA TRP A 66 -23.38 0.24 -7.44
C TRP A 66 -24.88 0.07 -7.66
N VAL A 67 -25.66 0.93 -7.00
CA VAL A 67 -27.12 0.93 -7.07
C VAL A 67 -27.63 2.33 -7.38
N ALA A 68 -28.81 2.41 -8.00
CA ALA A 68 -29.44 3.71 -8.29
C ALA A 68 -29.57 4.54 -7.00
N ALA A 69 -29.14 5.80 -7.06
CA ALA A 69 -29.15 6.65 -5.88
C ALA A 69 -30.58 7.05 -5.48
N SER A 70 -30.82 7.24 -4.18
CA SER A 70 -32.09 7.77 -3.64
C SER A 70 -32.04 9.28 -3.35
N ASP A 71 -30.87 9.86 -3.53
CA ASP A 71 -30.51 11.25 -3.24
C ASP A 71 -29.28 11.60 -4.07
N TYR A 72 -29.06 12.89 -4.36
CA TYR A 72 -27.85 13.31 -5.07
C TYR A 72 -26.67 13.50 -4.08
N PRO A 73 -25.41 13.48 -4.54
CA PRO A 73 -24.25 13.63 -3.66
C PRO A 73 -24.30 14.93 -2.87
N GLY A 74 -24.28 14.83 -1.55
CA GLY A 74 -24.36 15.97 -0.64
C GLY A 74 -25.78 16.51 -0.37
N GLN A 75 -26.84 15.76 -0.70
CA GLN A 75 -28.23 16.13 -0.37
C GLN A 75 -28.59 15.82 1.09
N LYS A 76 -28.56 14.54 1.48
CA LYS A 76 -29.06 14.07 2.79
C LYS A 76 -27.92 13.72 3.74
N ARG A 77 -26.89 13.04 3.23
CA ARG A 77 -25.72 12.56 3.97
C ARG A 77 -24.42 13.15 3.41
N THR A 78 -23.36 13.01 4.19
CA THR A 78 -22.00 13.23 3.69
C THR A 78 -21.72 12.18 2.63
N ALA A 79 -21.24 12.59 1.45
CA ALA A 79 -20.76 11.66 0.44
C ALA A 79 -19.26 11.40 0.66
N HIS A 80 -18.80 10.20 0.33
CA HIS A 80 -17.38 9.92 0.27
C HIS A 80 -16.82 10.53 -1.05
N ASN A 81 -16.41 9.73 -2.03
CA ASN A 81 -15.95 10.25 -3.31
C ASN A 81 -17.11 10.43 -4.29
N VAL A 82 -17.06 11.47 -5.12
CA VAL A 82 -18.04 11.70 -6.19
C VAL A 82 -17.31 11.75 -7.52
N HIS A 83 -17.53 10.74 -8.36
CA HIS A 83 -16.89 10.63 -9.68
C HIS A 83 -17.81 11.14 -10.79
N ILE A 84 -17.33 12.11 -11.58
CA ILE A 84 -17.91 12.49 -12.87
C ILE A 84 -17.08 11.80 -13.93
N ARG A 85 -17.66 10.80 -14.59
CA ARG A 85 -16.97 9.81 -15.45
C ARG A 85 -17.84 9.31 -16.61
N GLY A 86 -17.23 8.62 -17.57
CA GLY A 86 -17.93 7.97 -18.69
C GLY A 86 -18.46 8.95 -19.74
N GLY A 87 -17.73 10.04 -19.98
CA GLY A 87 -18.09 11.10 -20.93
C GLY A 87 -19.25 11.98 -20.46
N ASN A 88 -19.52 12.00 -19.16
CA ASN A 88 -20.69 12.69 -18.62
C ASN A 88 -20.42 14.17 -18.33
N GLU A 89 -21.39 15.02 -18.68
CA GLU A 89 -21.41 16.43 -18.32
C GLU A 89 -22.36 16.68 -17.15
N VAL A 90 -21.80 17.03 -15.99
CA VAL A 90 -22.56 17.35 -14.78
C VAL A 90 -22.52 18.85 -14.51
N SER A 91 -23.69 19.48 -14.51
CA SER A 91 -23.84 20.92 -14.24
C SER A 91 -24.15 21.20 -12.78
N ILE A 92 -23.44 22.14 -12.17
CA ILE A 92 -23.75 22.68 -10.84
C ILE A 92 -24.26 24.12 -10.96
N ASN A 93 -25.35 24.43 -10.27
CA ASN A 93 -26.02 25.74 -10.31
C ASN A 93 -26.61 26.18 -8.95
N SER A 94 -26.27 25.47 -7.88
CA SER A 94 -26.80 25.73 -6.53
C SER A 94 -25.77 25.35 -5.47
N ALA A 95 -26.04 25.71 -4.23
CA ALA A 95 -25.25 25.26 -3.09
C ALA A 95 -25.57 23.79 -2.75
N ILE A 96 -24.52 22.97 -2.62
CA ILE A 96 -24.62 21.60 -2.11
C ILE A 96 -24.36 21.62 -0.60
N SER A 97 -25.33 21.12 0.16
CA SER A 97 -25.46 21.47 1.59
C SER A 97 -24.64 20.60 2.53
N LYS A 98 -24.47 19.31 2.21
CA LYS A 98 -23.69 18.35 3.00
C LYS A 98 -22.29 18.21 2.44
N GLU A 99 -21.40 17.74 3.30
CA GLU A 99 -20.01 17.54 2.96
C GLU A 99 -19.86 16.43 1.91
N ILE A 100 -18.84 16.60 1.07
CA ILE A 100 -18.36 15.61 0.11
C ILE A 100 -16.88 15.46 0.41
N ASN A 101 -16.34 14.24 0.49
CA ASN A 101 -14.91 14.09 0.75
C ASN A 101 -14.09 14.63 -0.42
N THR A 102 -14.27 14.06 -1.61
CA THR A 102 -13.57 14.47 -2.81
C THR A 102 -14.51 14.42 -4.01
N VAL A 103 -14.44 15.43 -4.87
CA VAL A 103 -15.06 15.39 -6.21
C VAL A 103 -13.96 15.09 -7.22
N ILE A 104 -14.16 14.08 -8.06
CA ILE A 104 -13.20 13.61 -9.06
C ILE A 104 -13.87 13.74 -10.42
N VAL A 105 -13.21 14.43 -11.35
CA VAL A 105 -13.71 14.64 -12.71
C VAL A 105 -12.71 14.00 -13.66
N GLY A 106 -13.17 13.04 -14.45
CA GLY A 106 -12.31 12.18 -15.25
C GLY A 106 -12.31 10.74 -14.73
N ASP A 107 -11.98 9.82 -15.61
CA ASP A 107 -11.70 8.40 -15.29
C ASP A 107 -10.38 7.91 -15.92
N GLY A 108 -9.52 8.85 -16.33
CA GLY A 108 -8.24 8.57 -16.97
C GLY A 108 -8.34 8.14 -18.43
N LEU A 109 -9.54 8.15 -19.01
CA LEU A 109 -9.78 7.83 -20.42
C LEU A 109 -9.80 9.10 -21.29
N ALA A 110 -9.83 8.90 -22.61
CA ALA A 110 -9.81 10.00 -23.57
C ALA A 110 -11.18 10.71 -23.74
N GLU A 111 -12.26 10.14 -23.22
CA GLU A 111 -13.57 10.77 -23.25
C GLU A 111 -13.61 11.93 -22.26
N ARG A 112 -14.27 13.03 -22.65
CA ARG A 112 -14.30 14.23 -21.82
C ARG A 112 -15.36 14.11 -20.74
N ASP A 113 -14.94 14.11 -19.49
CA ASP A 113 -15.81 14.27 -18.33
C ASP A 113 -15.83 15.72 -17.87
N LEU A 114 -17.02 16.29 -17.66
CA LEU A 114 -17.16 17.73 -17.48
C LEU A 114 -17.91 18.10 -16.21
N LEU A 115 -17.24 18.84 -15.32
CA LEU A 115 -17.89 19.64 -14.29
C LEU A 115 -18.19 21.04 -14.83
N LYS A 116 -19.47 21.41 -14.90
CA LYS A 116 -19.93 22.66 -15.52
C LYS A 116 -20.57 23.58 -14.48
N VAL A 117 -19.93 24.70 -14.16
CA VAL A 117 -20.47 25.73 -13.27
C VAL A 117 -21.36 26.67 -14.08
N THR A 118 -22.67 26.54 -13.89
CA THR A 118 -23.69 27.23 -14.70
C THR A 118 -24.40 28.38 -13.99
N ASN A 119 -24.35 28.39 -12.66
CA ASN A 119 -24.73 29.52 -11.81
C ASN A 119 -23.74 29.58 -10.64
N THR A 120 -23.74 30.68 -9.87
CA THR A 120 -22.94 30.74 -8.64
C THR A 120 -23.36 29.61 -7.72
N ALA A 121 -22.41 28.76 -7.38
CA ALA A 121 -22.62 27.49 -6.71
C ALA A 121 -21.57 27.24 -5.63
N SER A 122 -21.85 26.32 -4.72
CA SER A 122 -20.89 25.90 -3.70
C SER A 122 -20.88 24.39 -3.53
N LEU A 123 -19.69 23.84 -3.33
CA LEU A 123 -19.45 22.45 -2.96
C LEU A 123 -18.74 22.44 -1.62
N LYS A 124 -19.30 21.79 -0.61
CA LYS A 124 -18.61 21.56 0.66
C LYS A 124 -17.68 20.35 0.54
N THR A 125 -16.61 20.51 -0.23
CA THR A 125 -15.59 19.46 -0.44
C THR A 125 -14.23 19.95 0.00
N SER A 126 -13.43 19.06 0.58
CA SER A 126 -12.02 19.37 0.91
C SER A 126 -11.14 19.31 -0.34
N LYS A 127 -11.57 18.58 -1.37
CA LYS A 127 -10.79 18.41 -2.60
C LYS A 127 -11.65 18.28 -3.84
N ILE A 128 -11.22 18.91 -4.93
CA ILE A 128 -11.64 18.62 -6.30
C ILE A 128 -10.40 18.16 -7.07
N ILE A 129 -10.49 17.06 -7.79
CA ILE A 129 -9.46 16.56 -8.69
C ILE A 129 -10.00 16.58 -10.11
N ILE A 130 -9.26 17.19 -11.03
CA ILE A 130 -9.47 17.07 -12.47
C ILE A 130 -8.39 16.13 -13.00
N GLU A 131 -8.77 14.88 -13.24
CA GLU A 131 -7.89 13.82 -13.74
C GLU A 131 -7.72 13.93 -15.27
N ALA A 132 -6.91 13.05 -15.86
CA ALA A 132 -6.81 12.95 -17.32
C ALA A 132 -8.20 12.67 -17.94
N GLY A 133 -8.56 13.45 -18.97
CA GLY A 133 -9.90 13.41 -19.58
C GLY A 133 -10.95 14.27 -18.86
N GLY A 134 -10.67 14.69 -17.63
CA GLY A 134 -11.52 15.61 -16.88
C GLY A 134 -11.40 17.07 -17.32
N ASP A 135 -12.49 17.81 -17.19
CA ASP A 135 -12.57 19.23 -17.52
C ASP A 135 -13.49 19.97 -16.52
N ALA A 136 -13.15 21.22 -16.21
CA ALA A 136 -13.98 22.10 -15.40
C ALA A 136 -14.24 23.44 -16.12
N ARG A 137 -15.52 23.77 -16.35
CA ARG A 137 -15.92 24.96 -17.14
C ARG A 137 -16.92 25.88 -16.46
N TRP A 138 -16.71 27.19 -16.56
CA TRP A 138 -17.64 28.22 -16.09
C TRP A 138 -18.36 28.80 -17.30
N THR A 139 -19.66 28.55 -17.42
CA THR A 139 -20.38 28.87 -18.67
C THR A 139 -20.82 30.32 -18.77
N SER A 140 -20.69 31.06 -17.69
CA SER A 140 -21.18 32.44 -17.55
C SER A 140 -20.32 33.16 -16.51
N ASN A 141 -20.64 34.40 -16.18
CA ASN A 141 -19.95 35.18 -15.15
C ASN A 141 -20.37 34.73 -13.74
N VAL A 142 -19.92 33.54 -13.34
CA VAL A 142 -20.36 32.84 -12.12
C VAL A 142 -19.17 32.44 -11.24
N SER A 143 -19.44 32.10 -9.98
CA SER A 143 -18.41 31.67 -9.02
C SER A 143 -18.66 30.26 -8.51
N LEU A 144 -17.60 29.49 -8.33
CA LEU A 144 -17.62 28.24 -7.57
C LEU A 144 -16.96 28.49 -6.23
N HIS A 145 -17.69 28.23 -5.14
CA HIS A 145 -17.21 28.40 -3.78
C HIS A 145 -16.85 27.06 -3.15
N LEU A 146 -15.64 26.97 -2.60
CA LEU A 146 -15.14 25.85 -1.81
C LEU A 146 -14.80 26.32 -0.37
N PRO A 147 -14.88 25.44 0.64
CA PRO A 147 -14.42 25.73 1.99
C PRO A 147 -12.97 26.23 2.03
N GLU A 148 -12.62 26.96 3.09
CA GLU A 148 -11.23 27.30 3.38
C GLU A 148 -10.40 26.03 3.56
N GLY A 149 -9.15 26.02 3.07
CA GLY A 149 -8.30 24.85 3.14
C GLY A 149 -8.54 23.81 2.05
N SER A 150 -9.48 24.04 1.12
CA SER A 150 -9.79 23.09 0.05
C SER A 150 -8.74 23.12 -1.06
N ALA A 151 -8.43 21.97 -1.66
CA ALA A 151 -7.60 21.87 -2.85
C ALA A 151 -8.43 21.70 -4.13
N PHE A 152 -8.06 22.40 -5.19
CA PHE A 152 -8.50 22.17 -6.55
C PHE A 152 -7.29 21.68 -7.35
N VAL A 153 -7.14 20.38 -7.54
CA VAL A 153 -5.97 19.75 -8.18
C VAL A 153 -6.28 19.46 -9.64
N ILE A 154 -5.33 19.78 -10.52
CA ILE A 154 -5.39 19.42 -11.95
C ILE A 154 -4.22 18.48 -12.21
N GLU A 155 -4.53 17.22 -12.47
CA GLU A 155 -3.52 16.21 -12.79
C GLU A 155 -3.09 16.30 -14.26
N PRO A 156 -1.95 15.69 -14.65
CA PRO A 156 -1.54 15.65 -16.04
C PRO A 156 -2.64 15.11 -16.96
N GLY A 157 -3.10 15.93 -17.91
CA GLY A 157 -4.17 15.58 -18.85
C GLY A 157 -5.56 16.14 -18.49
N GLY A 158 -5.73 16.72 -17.29
CA GLY A 158 -6.92 17.47 -16.92
C GLY A 158 -6.94 18.88 -17.51
N ASP A 159 -8.12 19.48 -17.65
CA ASP A 159 -8.30 20.82 -18.19
C ASP A 159 -9.18 21.75 -17.32
N LEU A 160 -9.00 23.06 -17.50
CA LEU A 160 -9.70 24.13 -16.79
C LEU A 160 -9.98 25.28 -17.76
N ASP A 161 -11.15 25.89 -17.65
CA ASP A 161 -11.65 27.06 -18.42
C ASP A 161 -10.64 28.21 -18.61
N ALA A 162 -9.75 28.10 -19.59
CA ALA A 162 -8.78 29.15 -19.93
C ALA A 162 -9.06 29.75 -21.32
N ASP A 163 -10.32 29.68 -21.77
CA ASP A 163 -10.74 29.97 -23.14
C ASP A 163 -10.83 31.46 -23.46
N LYS A 164 -11.04 31.84 -24.73
CA LYS A 164 -11.12 33.26 -25.13
C LYS A 164 -12.30 34.04 -24.52
N SER A 165 -13.33 33.36 -24.00
CA SER A 165 -14.47 33.98 -23.29
C SER A 165 -14.15 34.33 -21.82
N CYS A 166 -12.91 34.09 -21.41
CA CYS A 166 -12.40 34.25 -20.06
C CYS A 166 -12.35 35.72 -19.59
N ASN A 167 -12.90 35.98 -18.40
CA ASN A 167 -12.95 37.30 -17.79
C ASN A 167 -12.88 37.21 -16.25
N ALA A 168 -12.75 38.36 -15.58
CA ALA A 168 -12.54 38.43 -14.12
C ALA A 168 -13.77 38.05 -13.26
N SER A 169 -14.93 37.81 -13.88
CA SER A 169 -16.18 37.44 -13.20
C SER A 169 -16.44 35.93 -13.19
N LYS A 170 -15.65 35.13 -13.93
CA LYS A 170 -15.56 33.69 -13.75
C LYS A 170 -14.56 33.39 -12.64
N ARG A 171 -14.99 32.81 -11.51
CA ARG A 171 -14.16 32.72 -10.29
C ARG A 171 -14.20 31.35 -9.62
N LEU A 172 -13.04 30.95 -9.11
CA LEU A 172 -12.88 29.94 -8.09
C LEU A 172 -12.58 30.65 -6.76
N ILE A 173 -13.44 30.43 -5.77
CA ILE A 173 -13.33 31.03 -4.44
C ILE A 173 -13.05 29.91 -3.45
N ILE A 174 -11.99 30.05 -2.65
CA ILE A 174 -11.60 29.10 -1.60
C ILE A 174 -11.60 29.86 -0.27
N GLY A 175 -12.46 29.44 0.65
CA GLY A 175 -12.73 30.22 1.86
C GLY A 175 -13.32 31.60 1.53
N SER A 176 -12.67 32.66 2.01
CA SER A 176 -13.02 34.05 1.70
C SER A 176 -12.30 34.62 0.48
N ASN A 177 -11.29 33.92 -0.05
CA ASN A 177 -10.37 34.48 -1.04
C ASN A 177 -10.85 34.15 -2.45
N ILE A 178 -10.76 35.13 -3.36
CA ILE A 178 -10.85 34.85 -4.80
C ILE A 178 -9.52 34.22 -5.20
N TYR A 179 -9.40 32.92 -4.97
CA TYR A 179 -8.16 32.19 -5.22
C TYR A 179 -7.73 32.34 -6.68
N ALA A 180 -8.69 32.20 -7.61
CA ALA A 180 -8.44 32.51 -8.99
C ALA A 180 -9.67 33.11 -9.68
N SER A 181 -9.44 34.07 -10.56
CA SER A 181 -10.41 34.45 -11.59
C SER A 181 -9.87 34.02 -12.94
N CYS A 182 -10.75 33.83 -13.93
CA CYS A 182 -10.32 33.23 -15.18
C CYS A 182 -9.13 33.97 -15.81
N ASN A 183 -9.18 35.30 -15.89
CA ASN A 183 -8.10 36.11 -16.46
C ASN A 183 -7.15 36.73 -15.40
N GLY A 184 -7.28 36.38 -14.12
CA GLY A 184 -6.49 36.93 -13.02
C GLY A 184 -6.88 38.35 -12.57
N GLY A 185 -8.00 38.91 -13.07
CA GLY A 185 -8.50 40.22 -12.66
C GLY A 185 -9.36 40.20 -11.40
N ALA A 186 -9.90 41.38 -11.04
CA ALA A 186 -10.84 41.60 -9.92
C ALA A 186 -10.31 41.21 -8.53
N GLY A 187 -9.00 41.36 -8.30
CA GLY A 187 -8.38 41.07 -7.01
C GLY A 187 -8.19 39.58 -6.73
N ALA A 188 -8.20 38.75 -7.78
CA ALA A 188 -7.83 37.35 -7.65
C ALA A 188 -6.33 37.20 -7.40
N ASP A 189 -5.93 36.21 -6.60
CA ASP A 189 -4.52 35.90 -6.38
C ASP A 189 -3.86 35.36 -7.66
N TYR A 190 -4.62 34.57 -8.44
CA TYR A 190 -4.12 33.88 -9.63
C TYR A 190 -5.11 33.91 -10.81
N SER A 191 -4.62 33.56 -12.01
CA SER A 191 -5.46 33.29 -13.18
C SER A 191 -5.73 31.79 -13.36
N PHE A 192 -6.79 31.40 -14.08
CA PHE A 192 -7.02 29.97 -14.41
C PHE A 192 -5.88 29.39 -15.27
N LYS A 193 -5.19 30.24 -16.03
CA LYS A 193 -3.98 29.85 -16.76
C LYS A 193 -2.83 29.47 -15.81
N ASP A 194 -2.70 30.17 -14.68
CA ASP A 194 -1.69 29.84 -13.66
C ASP A 194 -2.02 28.52 -12.98
N LEU A 195 -3.30 28.29 -12.63
CA LEU A 195 -3.77 27.03 -12.09
C LEU A 195 -3.49 25.88 -13.06
N LYS A 196 -3.90 26.00 -14.32
CA LYS A 196 -3.65 24.98 -15.35
C LYS A 196 -2.15 24.68 -15.53
N LYS A 197 -1.30 25.70 -15.46
CA LYS A 197 0.16 25.53 -15.60
C LYS A 197 0.80 24.85 -14.39
N SER A 198 0.30 25.11 -13.19
CA SER A 198 0.91 24.64 -11.94
C SER A 198 0.24 23.41 -11.32
N GLY A 199 -0.78 22.85 -11.97
CA GLY A 199 -1.49 21.67 -11.48
C GLY A 199 -2.60 21.96 -10.47
N GLY A 200 -3.18 23.16 -10.52
CA GLY A 200 -4.31 23.58 -9.69
C GLY A 200 -3.95 24.59 -8.61
N SER A 201 -4.73 24.63 -7.53
CA SER A 201 -4.49 25.46 -6.35
C SER A 201 -3.43 24.86 -5.43
N LEU A 202 -2.90 25.68 -4.53
CA LEU A 202 -1.98 25.29 -3.47
C LEU A 202 -2.49 24.06 -2.74
N ALA A 203 -1.71 22.97 -2.78
CA ALA A 203 -2.07 21.71 -2.16
C ALA A 203 -0.83 20.94 -1.67
N VAL A 204 -1.06 19.97 -0.80
CA VAL A 204 -0.08 18.99 -0.32
C VAL A 204 -0.68 17.60 -0.41
N LEU A 205 0.10 16.68 -0.98
CA LEU A 205 -0.28 15.29 -1.21
C LEU A 205 0.68 14.37 -0.44
N PRO A 206 0.58 14.33 0.90
CA PRO A 206 1.57 13.68 1.74
C PRO A 206 1.70 12.19 1.41
N SER A 207 2.94 11.71 1.36
CA SER A 207 3.29 10.30 1.27
C SER A 207 4.48 10.02 2.19
N PHE A 208 5.02 8.80 2.11
CA PHE A 208 6.21 8.44 2.84
C PHE A 208 7.08 7.49 2.01
N GLU A 209 8.37 7.51 2.34
CA GLU A 209 9.35 6.56 1.83
C GLU A 209 9.96 5.78 2.99
N GLY A 210 10.25 4.51 2.72
CA GLY A 210 10.80 3.58 3.68
C GLY A 210 9.79 2.53 4.14
N MET A 211 10.30 1.56 4.88
CA MET A 211 9.51 0.46 5.43
C MET A 211 9.11 0.79 6.87
N LEU A 212 7.83 0.64 7.21
CA LEU A 212 7.30 0.96 8.54
C LEU A 212 7.61 -0.14 9.57
N CYS A 213 8.87 -0.30 9.94
CA CYS A 213 9.27 -1.26 10.98
C CYS A 213 9.73 -0.58 12.26
N LEU A 214 9.64 -1.31 13.37
CA LEU A 214 10.14 -0.86 14.67
C LEU A 214 11.58 -0.33 14.54
N GLY A 215 11.77 0.92 14.96
CA GLY A 215 13.06 1.59 14.99
C GLY A 215 13.62 2.04 13.63
N GLN A 216 12.98 1.72 12.51
CA GLN A 216 13.45 2.14 11.19
C GLN A 216 13.17 3.63 10.94
N PRO A 217 14.03 4.29 10.13
CA PRO A 217 13.78 5.65 9.71
C PRO A 217 12.58 5.73 8.77
N LEU A 218 11.74 6.73 8.97
CA LEU A 218 10.62 7.10 8.11
C LEU A 218 10.90 8.46 7.49
N ARG A 219 10.93 8.55 6.15
CA ARG A 219 10.95 9.83 5.46
C ARG A 219 9.53 10.21 5.10
N LEU A 220 9.05 11.32 5.66
CA LEU A 220 7.80 11.92 5.20
C LEU A 220 8.07 12.73 3.93
N LEU A 221 7.12 12.72 3.01
CA LEU A 221 7.15 13.53 1.79
C LEU A 221 5.91 14.43 1.76
N ALA A 222 6.09 15.75 1.67
CA ALA A 222 4.94 16.68 1.65
C ALA A 222 4.25 16.75 0.28
N ASN A 223 5.04 16.57 -0.79
CA ASN A 223 4.64 16.68 -2.19
C ASN A 223 3.74 17.90 -2.45
N PRO A 224 4.27 19.12 -2.27
CA PRO A 224 3.50 20.33 -2.54
C PRO A 224 3.26 20.50 -4.04
N VAL A 225 2.03 20.86 -4.41
CA VAL A 225 1.62 21.08 -5.81
C VAL A 225 0.75 22.32 -5.93
N GLY A 226 0.54 22.79 -7.18
CA GLY A 226 -0.35 23.89 -7.47
C GLY A 226 0.31 25.27 -7.47
N THR A 227 -0.51 26.27 -7.78
CA THR A 227 -0.09 27.67 -7.78
C THR A 227 0.15 28.16 -6.35
N GLY A 228 1.16 29.02 -6.15
CA GLY A 228 1.51 29.55 -4.83
C GLY A 228 2.57 28.76 -4.04
N VAL A 229 2.96 27.56 -4.50
CA VAL A 229 3.97 26.73 -3.82
C VAL A 229 5.30 27.44 -3.62
N SER A 230 5.76 28.24 -4.59
CA SER A 230 7.08 28.89 -4.55
C SER A 230 7.25 29.90 -3.40
N THR A 231 6.16 30.39 -2.82
CA THR A 231 6.18 31.32 -1.67
C THR A 231 5.67 30.68 -0.39
N ALA A 232 5.29 29.40 -0.44
CA ALA A 232 4.62 28.71 0.64
C ALA A 232 5.58 28.15 1.70
N ALA A 233 5.11 28.13 2.93
CA ALA A 233 5.76 27.48 4.05
C ALA A 233 5.04 26.16 4.38
N ILE A 234 5.81 25.15 4.79
CA ILE A 234 5.30 23.84 5.18
C ILE A 234 5.45 23.68 6.69
N THR A 235 4.45 23.06 7.31
CA THR A 235 4.51 22.64 8.71
C THR A 235 3.89 21.26 8.86
N TRP A 236 4.71 20.32 9.34
CA TRP A 236 4.27 19.01 9.76
C TRP A 236 3.93 19.00 11.25
N LEU A 237 2.89 18.24 11.59
CA LEU A 237 2.52 17.89 12.96
C LEU A 237 2.24 16.38 13.01
N GLY A 238 2.82 15.68 13.98
CA GLY A 238 2.59 14.25 14.18
C GLY A 238 2.09 13.95 15.57
N LYS A 239 1.22 12.95 15.67
CA LYS A 239 0.76 12.36 16.93
C LYS A 239 0.85 10.84 16.83
N GLY A 240 1.10 10.18 17.95
CA GLY A 240 1.23 8.72 17.99
C GLY A 240 1.11 8.13 19.39
N PRO A 241 1.44 6.85 19.57
CA PRO A 241 1.35 6.14 20.84
C PRO A 241 2.25 6.77 21.91
N ASN A 242 1.94 6.49 23.19
CA ASN A 242 2.75 6.90 24.34
C ASN A 242 3.06 8.42 24.41
N GLY A 243 2.13 9.24 23.92
CA GLY A 243 2.30 10.70 23.91
C GLY A 243 3.29 11.21 22.87
N PHE A 244 3.65 10.39 21.86
CA PHE A 244 4.49 10.83 20.76
C PHE A 244 3.92 12.09 20.11
N SER A 245 4.76 13.09 19.98
CA SER A 245 4.48 14.32 19.25
C SER A 245 5.66 14.67 18.35
N PHE A 246 5.33 15.22 17.19
CA PHE A 246 6.31 15.61 16.19
C PHE A 246 5.91 16.96 15.59
N SER A 247 6.89 17.80 15.30
CA SER A 247 6.69 19.01 14.50
C SER A 247 7.93 19.28 13.67
N SER A 248 7.74 19.65 12.40
CA SER A 248 8.85 20.07 11.53
C SER A 248 8.39 21.15 10.56
N LYS A 249 9.32 21.98 10.12
CA LYS A 249 9.14 22.93 9.01
C LYS A 249 9.89 22.51 7.75
N GLU A 250 10.62 21.41 7.80
CA GLU A 250 11.24 20.81 6.62
C GLU A 250 10.14 20.22 5.73
N GLU A 251 10.33 20.32 4.41
CA GLU A 251 9.39 19.74 3.45
C GLU A 251 9.32 18.21 3.59
N ASN A 252 10.49 17.55 3.66
CA ASN A 252 10.62 16.09 3.69
C ASN A 252 11.43 15.60 4.90
N PRO A 253 10.89 15.73 6.12
CA PRO A 253 11.62 15.40 7.34
C PRO A 253 11.87 13.89 7.47
N LEU A 254 13.01 13.55 8.09
CA LEU A 254 13.35 12.18 8.47
C LEU A 254 13.04 11.97 9.96
N ILE A 255 12.22 10.96 10.27
CA ILE A 255 11.86 10.58 11.64
C ILE A 255 12.54 9.26 11.96
N ASN A 256 13.26 9.20 13.08
CA ASN A 256 13.95 8.00 13.51
C ASN A 256 13.27 7.39 14.74
N GLY A 257 13.37 6.07 14.89
CA GLY A 257 13.04 5.41 16.15
C GLY A 257 11.54 5.35 16.46
N LEU A 258 10.68 5.25 15.44
CA LEU A 258 9.25 5.05 15.69
C LEU A 258 9.02 3.72 16.42
N ALA A 259 8.23 3.79 17.49
CA ALA A 259 7.77 2.65 18.24
C ALA A 259 6.62 1.96 17.50
N ILE A 260 6.25 0.77 17.94
CA ILE A 260 5.02 0.10 17.50
C ILE A 260 3.81 0.99 17.80
N GLY A 261 2.88 1.04 16.85
CA GLY A 261 1.56 1.64 17.03
C GLY A 261 1.12 2.51 15.85
N SER A 262 -0.01 3.18 16.04
CA SER A 262 -0.63 4.03 15.02
C SER A 262 -0.19 5.49 15.15
N TYR A 263 0.24 6.06 14.02
CA TYR A 263 0.67 7.44 13.89
C TYR A 263 -0.25 8.20 12.93
N THR A 264 -0.53 9.45 13.24
CA THR A 264 -1.15 10.39 12.30
C THR A 264 -0.22 11.57 12.10
N PHE A 265 0.18 11.80 10.86
CA PHE A 265 0.98 12.96 10.45
C PHE A 265 0.12 13.88 9.59
N SER A 266 -0.11 15.10 10.07
CA SER A 266 -0.75 16.16 9.29
C SER A 266 0.31 17.11 8.74
N VAL A 267 0.18 17.48 7.46
CA VAL A 267 0.96 18.53 6.83
C VAL A 267 0.04 19.70 6.48
N VAL A 268 0.53 20.92 6.75
CA VAL A 268 -0.09 22.16 6.33
C VAL A 268 0.88 22.89 5.42
N ILE A 269 0.42 23.34 4.26
CA ILE A 269 1.11 24.28 3.40
C ILE A 269 0.36 25.61 3.44
N SER A 270 1.08 26.73 3.53
CA SER A 270 0.46 28.07 3.55
C SER A 270 1.29 29.07 2.76
N ASP A 271 0.66 29.80 1.85
CA ASP A 271 1.30 30.89 1.12
C ASP A 271 1.26 32.23 1.89
N LYS A 272 1.91 33.26 1.34
CA LYS A 272 1.96 34.60 1.95
C LYS A 272 0.63 35.36 1.87
N SER A 273 -0.28 34.96 0.99
CA SER A 273 -1.63 35.54 0.87
C SER A 273 -2.59 34.96 1.91
N GLY A 274 -2.14 33.98 2.70
CA GLY A 274 -2.95 33.31 3.72
C GLY A 274 -3.75 32.13 3.18
N ASN A 275 -3.58 31.76 1.91
CA ASN A 275 -4.17 30.52 1.41
C ASN A 275 -3.39 29.35 2.01
N PHE A 276 -4.11 28.31 2.42
CA PHE A 276 -3.50 27.09 2.93
C PHE A 276 -4.24 25.86 2.45
N HIS A 277 -3.56 24.71 2.56
CA HIS A 277 -4.18 23.40 2.44
C HIS A 277 -3.61 22.49 3.52
N LYS A 278 -4.45 21.61 4.07
CA LYS A 278 -4.06 20.64 5.07
C LYS A 278 -4.43 19.24 4.58
N ASN A 279 -3.50 18.31 4.74
CA ASN A 279 -3.75 16.90 4.50
C ASN A 279 -3.08 16.05 5.58
N GLU A 280 -3.46 14.78 5.68
CA GLU A 280 -2.91 13.86 6.66
C GLU A 280 -2.67 12.46 6.09
N ILE A 281 -1.68 11.77 6.67
CA ILE A 281 -1.46 10.34 6.46
C ILE A 281 -1.55 9.61 7.80
N ARG A 282 -2.13 8.42 7.77
CA ARG A 282 -2.17 7.49 8.90
C ARG A 282 -1.23 6.35 8.60
N LEU A 283 -0.34 6.04 9.55
CA LEU A 283 0.68 5.00 9.42
C LEU A 283 0.57 4.05 10.60
N GLU A 284 0.89 2.79 10.38
CA GLU A 284 0.96 1.78 11.43
C GLU A 284 2.33 1.13 11.42
N VAL A 285 3.03 1.20 12.55
CA VAL A 285 4.25 0.43 12.78
C VAL A 285 3.80 -0.87 13.47
N PRO A 286 3.83 -2.02 12.76
CA PRO A 286 3.21 -3.24 13.25
C PRO A 286 4.09 -3.92 14.31
N GLU A 287 3.44 -4.65 15.20
CA GLU A 287 4.11 -5.57 16.12
C GLU A 287 4.73 -6.75 15.39
N VAL A 288 5.94 -7.15 15.81
CA VAL A 288 6.52 -8.45 15.43
C VAL A 288 5.76 -9.59 16.13
N PRO A 289 5.67 -10.80 15.53
CA PRO A 289 5.04 -11.95 16.18
C PRO A 289 5.71 -12.27 17.52
N VAL A 290 4.93 -12.49 18.57
CA VAL A 290 5.42 -13.07 19.83
C VAL A 290 5.08 -14.57 19.82
N LEU A 291 6.05 -15.41 20.17
CA LEU A 291 5.89 -16.86 20.22
C LEU A 291 5.66 -17.31 21.67
N ASP A 292 4.40 -17.54 22.04
CA ASP A 292 4.01 -17.96 23.39
C ASP A 292 4.28 -19.45 23.65
N SER A 293 4.44 -20.23 22.58
CA SER A 293 4.87 -21.63 22.63
C SER A 293 6.19 -21.80 21.88
N GLN A 294 6.87 -22.92 22.12
CA GLN A 294 8.14 -23.27 21.48
C GLN A 294 8.10 -24.74 21.08
N PRO A 295 8.77 -25.14 19.99
CA PRO A 295 8.89 -26.55 19.65
C PRO A 295 9.68 -27.31 20.72
N GLU A 296 9.24 -28.52 21.05
CA GLU A 296 9.90 -29.36 22.04
C GLU A 296 10.86 -30.37 21.39
N ASN A 297 11.87 -30.79 22.15
CA ASN A 297 12.78 -31.86 21.71
C ASN A 297 12.00 -33.16 21.48
N THR A 298 12.31 -33.88 20.41
CA THR A 298 11.64 -35.14 20.07
C THR A 298 12.62 -36.30 19.99
N LYS A 299 12.14 -37.50 20.31
CA LYS A 299 12.90 -38.76 20.24
C LYS A 299 12.12 -39.79 19.43
N THR A 300 12.77 -40.38 18.45
CA THR A 300 12.17 -41.40 17.58
C THR A 300 13.17 -42.48 17.20
N ALA A 301 12.68 -43.61 16.71
CA ALA A 301 13.53 -44.65 16.14
C ALA A 301 13.78 -44.41 14.65
N THR A 302 14.91 -44.92 14.12
CA THR A 302 15.22 -44.84 12.69
C THR A 302 14.05 -45.33 11.83
N GLY A 303 13.65 -44.51 10.85
CA GLY A 303 12.55 -44.79 9.92
C GLY A 303 11.14 -44.56 10.47
N ILE A 304 10.98 -44.19 11.73
CA ILE A 304 9.67 -43.86 12.32
C ILE A 304 9.46 -42.35 12.27
N SER A 305 8.44 -41.92 11.52
CA SER A 305 8.09 -40.50 11.35
C SER A 305 7.86 -39.81 12.69
N THR A 306 8.29 -38.56 12.80
CA THR A 306 8.07 -37.69 13.96
C THR A 306 7.81 -36.26 13.50
N PHE A 307 7.48 -35.34 14.41
CA PHE A 307 7.19 -33.95 14.06
C PHE A 307 7.68 -32.98 15.13
N PHE A 308 7.84 -31.72 14.72
CA PHE A 308 7.92 -30.56 15.59
C PHE A 308 6.72 -29.67 15.33
N SER A 309 6.17 -29.06 16.38
CA SER A 309 5.02 -28.17 16.28
C SER A 309 5.24 -26.89 17.07
N LEU A 310 4.72 -25.79 16.56
CA LEU A 310 4.55 -24.54 17.27
C LEU A 310 3.07 -24.39 17.64
N GLU A 311 2.72 -24.69 18.89
CA GLU A 311 1.32 -24.66 19.36
C GLU A 311 0.78 -23.22 19.45
N GLY A 312 -0.52 -23.00 19.24
CA GLY A 312 -1.17 -21.70 19.45
C GLY A 312 -0.96 -20.64 18.36
N ALA A 313 -0.17 -20.92 17.31
CA ALA A 313 -0.03 -20.00 16.18
C ALA A 313 -1.18 -20.23 15.17
N SER A 314 -2.11 -19.27 15.04
CA SER A 314 -3.16 -19.34 14.02
C SER A 314 -2.55 -19.19 12.62
N SER A 315 -2.66 -20.21 11.78
CA SER A 315 -1.98 -20.25 10.47
C SER A 315 -2.41 -19.17 9.48
N SER A 316 -3.57 -18.54 9.65
CA SER A 316 -4.13 -17.58 8.69
C SER A 316 -3.50 -16.18 8.76
N LEU A 317 -2.79 -15.83 9.84
CA LEU A 317 -2.19 -14.51 10.04
C LEU A 317 -0.67 -14.47 9.84
N TYR A 318 -0.04 -15.65 9.81
CA TYR A 318 1.41 -15.78 9.82
C TYR A 318 1.93 -16.64 8.67
N ARG A 319 3.18 -16.38 8.28
CA ARG A 319 4.02 -17.25 7.46
C ARG A 319 5.03 -17.93 8.36
N TYR A 320 5.33 -19.19 8.02
CA TYR A 320 6.30 -20.01 8.72
C TYR A 320 7.39 -20.43 7.76
N GLN A 321 8.62 -20.54 8.25
CA GLN A 321 9.72 -21.20 7.56
C GLN A 321 10.51 -21.99 8.58
N TRP A 322 10.41 -23.32 8.52
CA TRP A 322 11.26 -24.19 9.33
C TRP A 322 12.70 -24.16 8.83
N GLN A 323 13.64 -24.22 9.76
CA GLN A 323 15.07 -24.28 9.50
C GLN A 323 15.72 -25.40 10.30
N VAL A 324 16.78 -25.99 9.76
CA VAL A 324 17.55 -27.06 10.37
C VAL A 324 19.01 -26.65 10.53
N ASN A 325 19.61 -27.00 11.67
CA ASN A 325 21.04 -27.02 11.90
C ASN A 325 21.49 -28.50 11.99
N SER A 326 22.27 -28.93 11.01
CA SER A 326 22.70 -30.34 10.85
C SER A 326 24.13 -30.61 11.33
N ASP A 327 24.93 -29.57 11.55
CA ASP A 327 26.37 -29.68 11.86
C ASP A 327 26.68 -29.41 13.34
N GLY A 328 25.66 -29.09 14.15
CA GLY A 328 25.83 -28.71 15.54
C GLY A 328 26.40 -27.32 15.76
N GLY A 329 26.68 -26.56 14.68
CA GLY A 329 27.14 -25.18 14.66
C GLY A 329 26.04 -24.16 14.93
N SER A 330 26.24 -22.91 14.48
CA SER A 330 25.29 -21.80 14.68
C SER A 330 24.41 -21.49 13.46
N GLU A 331 24.68 -22.11 12.30
CA GLU A 331 23.98 -21.81 11.05
C GLU A 331 22.70 -22.66 10.89
N PHE A 332 21.58 -22.03 10.57
CA PHE A 332 20.32 -22.70 10.30
C PHE A 332 19.95 -22.50 8.82
N ILE A 333 19.60 -23.59 8.14
CA ILE A 333 19.26 -23.61 6.72
C ILE A 333 17.77 -23.89 6.56
N ASP A 334 17.12 -23.20 5.63
CA ASP A 334 15.69 -23.40 5.34
C ASP A 334 15.38 -24.84 4.92
N VAL A 335 14.35 -25.40 5.54
CA VAL A 335 13.82 -26.71 5.22
C VAL A 335 12.82 -26.58 4.07
N GLY A 336 13.01 -27.38 3.03
CA GLY A 336 12.06 -27.56 1.95
C GLY A 336 11.27 -28.85 2.10
N ASP A 337 10.01 -28.85 1.67
CA ASP A 337 9.20 -30.07 1.57
C ASP A 337 9.78 -31.02 0.51
N GLY A 338 9.78 -32.32 0.81
CA GLY A 338 10.42 -33.33 -0.04
C GLY A 338 10.38 -34.74 0.56
N PRO A 339 11.37 -35.61 0.27
CA PRO A 339 11.41 -36.97 0.81
C PRO A 339 11.60 -37.06 2.32
N ASP A 340 12.34 -36.10 2.90
CA ASP A 340 12.72 -36.10 4.31
C ASP A 340 11.75 -35.29 5.19
N TYR A 341 11.14 -34.25 4.63
CA TYR A 341 10.35 -33.24 5.36
C TYR A 341 9.01 -32.95 4.67
N SER A 342 7.99 -32.61 5.46
CA SER A 342 6.74 -32.03 4.95
C SER A 342 6.17 -31.01 5.93
N GLY A 343 5.48 -29.98 5.43
CA GLY A 343 4.90 -28.92 6.24
C GLY A 343 5.88 -27.82 6.63
N SER A 344 6.96 -27.63 5.87
CA SER A 344 8.04 -26.67 6.20
C SER A 344 7.60 -25.21 6.24
N THR A 345 6.44 -24.89 5.68
CA THR A 345 5.80 -23.56 5.72
C THR A 345 4.54 -23.53 6.58
N THR A 346 4.36 -24.52 7.45
CA THR A 346 3.21 -24.64 8.35
C THR A 346 3.64 -24.62 9.82
N PRO A 347 2.70 -24.50 10.78
CA PRO A 347 3.01 -24.64 12.20
C PRO A 347 3.60 -26.00 12.61
N ILE A 348 3.51 -27.02 11.74
CA ILE A 348 3.96 -28.40 12.03
C ILE A 348 4.96 -28.85 10.96
N LEU A 349 6.20 -29.09 11.35
CA LEU A 349 7.18 -29.78 10.51
C LEU A 349 7.15 -31.27 10.81
N THR A 350 6.85 -32.09 9.80
CA THR A 350 6.97 -33.54 9.89
C THR A 350 8.29 -34.00 9.30
N ILE A 351 9.03 -34.83 10.04
CA ILE A 351 10.19 -35.56 9.57
C ILE A 351 9.72 -36.97 9.19
N GLN A 352 9.69 -37.25 7.89
CA GLN A 352 8.99 -38.42 7.36
C GLN A 352 9.76 -39.72 7.59
N ARG A 353 11.09 -39.70 7.41
CA ARG A 353 11.96 -40.88 7.52
C ARG A 353 13.27 -40.55 8.24
N PRO A 354 13.24 -40.33 9.57
CA PRO A 354 14.44 -39.98 10.33
C PRO A 354 15.55 -41.02 10.15
N ARG A 355 16.74 -40.56 9.78
CA ARG A 355 17.95 -41.36 9.60
C ARG A 355 18.91 -41.15 10.77
N ARG A 356 19.87 -42.06 10.97
CA ARG A 356 20.82 -42.02 12.10
C ARG A 356 21.75 -40.80 12.05
N ASP A 357 22.08 -40.33 10.85
CA ASP A 357 22.87 -39.11 10.60
C ASP A 357 22.14 -37.83 11.00
N MET A 358 20.81 -37.86 11.16
CA MET A 358 20.00 -36.74 11.65
C MET A 358 19.97 -36.66 13.18
N ASN A 359 20.63 -37.59 13.89
CA ASN A 359 20.69 -37.56 15.34
C ASN A 359 21.39 -36.27 15.82
N LEU A 360 20.77 -35.58 16.78
CA LEU A 360 21.18 -34.28 17.33
C LEU A 360 20.99 -33.07 16.39
N TYR A 361 20.31 -33.24 15.25
CA TYR A 361 19.91 -32.09 14.43
C TYR A 361 18.98 -31.19 15.23
N ARG A 362 19.14 -29.87 15.05
CA ARG A 362 18.32 -28.86 15.72
C ARG A 362 17.40 -28.21 14.72
N TYR A 363 16.14 -28.01 15.10
CA TYR A 363 15.11 -27.43 14.26
C TYR A 363 14.53 -26.20 14.94
N ARG A 364 14.29 -25.14 14.17
CA ARG A 364 13.58 -23.94 14.62
C ARG A 364 12.63 -23.46 13.53
N VAL A 365 11.66 -22.65 13.90
CA VAL A 365 10.76 -22.01 12.93
C VAL A 365 10.93 -20.49 12.98
N ILE A 366 10.98 -19.88 11.81
CA ILE A 366 10.93 -18.43 11.62
C ILE A 366 9.49 -18.05 11.31
N VAL A 367 8.95 -17.10 12.06
CA VAL A 367 7.56 -16.64 11.93
C VAL A 367 7.52 -15.17 11.53
N SER A 368 6.71 -14.82 10.52
CA SER A 368 6.40 -13.44 10.13
C SER A 368 4.90 -13.25 9.92
N LYS A 369 4.40 -12.01 9.92
CA LYS A 369 3.00 -11.73 9.59
C LYS A 369 2.78 -11.72 8.07
N ASN A 370 1.57 -12.06 7.64
CA ASN A 370 1.19 -12.03 6.22
C ASN A 370 1.25 -10.61 5.63
N GLU A 371 0.79 -9.61 6.40
CA GLU A 371 0.65 -8.22 5.94
C GLU A 371 1.79 -7.28 6.37
N ALA A 372 2.59 -7.67 7.38
CA ALA A 372 3.73 -6.89 7.80
C ALA A 372 5.02 -7.44 7.18
N VAL A 373 5.74 -6.59 6.45
CA VAL A 373 7.10 -6.87 5.95
C VAL A 373 8.13 -6.81 7.10
N CYS A 374 7.71 -6.32 8.26
CA CYS A 374 8.60 -5.94 9.34
C CYS A 374 8.87 -7.06 10.33
N GLY A 375 10.06 -7.65 10.18
CA GLY A 375 10.68 -8.54 11.16
C GLY A 375 10.16 -9.96 11.13
N THR A 376 11.01 -10.87 11.61
CA THR A 376 10.66 -12.26 11.87
C THR A 376 11.01 -12.58 13.32
N THR A 377 10.30 -13.52 13.91
CA THR A 377 10.64 -14.07 15.22
C THR A 377 11.06 -15.51 15.03
N ALA A 378 12.26 -15.83 15.51
CA ALA A 378 12.75 -17.21 15.54
C ALA A 378 12.29 -17.90 16.83
N SER A 379 11.83 -19.14 16.71
CA SER A 379 11.65 -20.00 17.87
C SER A 379 12.98 -20.40 18.49
N ASN A 380 12.92 -20.93 19.70
CA ASN A 380 13.97 -21.74 20.27
C ASN A 380 14.22 -22.97 19.38
N ALA A 381 15.45 -23.50 19.44
CA ALA A 381 15.84 -24.67 18.70
C ALA A 381 15.48 -25.95 19.46
N ALA A 382 14.77 -26.87 18.80
CA ALA A 382 14.40 -28.18 19.30
C ALA A 382 15.29 -29.28 18.70
N VAL A 383 15.71 -30.24 19.51
CA VAL A 383 16.64 -31.31 19.14
C VAL A 383 15.89 -32.57 18.73
N LEU A 384 16.29 -33.17 17.61
CA LEU A 384 15.89 -34.51 17.19
C LEU A 384 16.86 -35.56 17.75
N THR A 385 16.36 -36.52 18.52
CA THR A 385 17.13 -37.70 18.93
C THR A 385 16.67 -38.93 18.15
N VAL A 386 17.56 -39.52 17.34
CA VAL A 386 17.27 -40.72 16.56
C VAL A 386 17.97 -41.92 17.19
N ILE A 387 17.19 -42.88 17.68
CA ILE A 387 17.70 -44.14 18.21
C ILE A 387 17.55 -45.27 17.20
N GLU A 388 18.37 -46.30 17.33
CA GLU A 388 18.29 -47.47 16.47
C GLU A 388 16.98 -48.23 16.74
N ASN A 389 16.29 -48.63 15.66
CA ASN A 389 15.07 -49.41 15.77
C ASN A 389 15.44 -50.85 16.16
N GLN A 390 15.41 -51.15 17.45
CA GLN A 390 15.58 -52.51 17.93
C GLN A 390 14.30 -53.30 17.63
N ARG A 391 14.20 -53.85 16.41
CA ARG A 391 13.36 -55.04 16.22
C ARG A 391 14.10 -56.23 16.80
N ALA A 392 13.39 -56.92 17.70
CA ALA A 392 13.83 -58.05 18.51
C ALA A 392 14.79 -58.99 17.76
N THR A 393 16.00 -59.18 18.31
CA THR A 393 16.63 -60.50 18.29
C THR A 393 15.73 -61.43 19.10
N GLU A 394 14.69 -61.97 18.47
CA GLU A 394 14.00 -63.13 19.01
C GLU A 394 15.00 -64.29 19.01
N ASN A 395 15.30 -64.74 20.23
CA ASN A 395 16.12 -65.90 20.57
C ASN A 395 15.97 -67.03 19.55
N ARG A 396 17.06 -67.38 18.85
CA ARG A 396 17.24 -68.76 18.40
C ARG A 396 17.57 -69.62 19.63
N ASP A 397 16.51 -70.06 20.27
CA ASP A 397 16.35 -71.23 21.12
C ASP A 397 17.62 -71.79 21.80
N VAL A 398 17.70 -71.49 23.10
CA VAL A 398 18.24 -72.38 24.11
C VAL A 398 17.51 -73.73 24.01
N GLN A 399 18.18 -74.78 23.54
CA GLN A 399 17.66 -76.14 23.68
C GLN A 399 17.62 -76.55 25.17
N PRO A 400 16.52 -77.15 25.67
CA PRO A 400 16.50 -77.70 27.02
C PRO A 400 17.27 -79.03 27.08
N PRO A 401 17.82 -79.42 28.26
CA PRO A 401 18.63 -80.62 28.38
C PRO A 401 17.77 -81.88 28.27
N LYS A 402 18.16 -82.81 27.40
CA LYS A 402 17.63 -84.18 27.38
C LYS A 402 18.36 -85.01 28.43
N ASP A 403 17.70 -85.28 29.55
CA ASP A 403 18.05 -86.41 30.41
C ASP A 403 16.83 -87.33 30.56
N LYS A 404 16.95 -88.54 30.01
CA LYS A 404 16.27 -89.74 30.52
C LYS A 404 17.17 -90.94 30.27
N ARG A 405 17.82 -91.41 31.34
CA ARG A 405 18.35 -92.78 31.44
C ARG A 405 17.21 -93.79 31.25
N GLN A 406 17.45 -94.81 30.43
CA GLN A 406 16.93 -96.15 30.72
C GLN A 406 17.96 -97.20 30.26
N VAL A 407 18.46 -97.92 31.25
CA VAL A 407 19.33 -99.10 31.17
C VAL A 407 18.43 -100.32 31.20
N ILE A 408 18.44 -101.20 30.19
CA ILE A 408 18.22 -102.66 30.33
C ILE A 408 19.09 -103.41 29.28
N LEU A 409 19.65 -104.53 29.74
CA LEU A 409 20.77 -105.37 29.27
C LEU A 409 20.43 -106.38 28.14
N PRO A 410 21.45 -107.10 27.59
CA PRO A 410 21.34 -107.85 26.33
C PRO A 410 20.90 -109.31 26.52
N PHE A 411 20.28 -109.88 25.48
CA PHE A 411 20.42 -111.28 25.05
C PHE A 411 20.25 -111.36 23.53
#